data_AF-A0A432LFN7-F1
#
_entry.id   AF-A0A432LFN7-F1
#
_cell.length_a   1.000
_cell.length_b   1.000
_cell.length_c   1.000
_cell.angle_alpha   90.00
_cell.angle_beta   90.00
_cell.angle_gamma   90.00
#
_symmetry.space_group_name_H-M   'P 1'
#
loop_
_entity.id
_entity.type
_entity.pdbx_description
1 polymer ?
#
loop_
_entity_poly.entity_id
_entity_poly.type
_entity_poly.pdbx_seq_one_letter_code
_entity_poly.pdbx_strand_id
1 'polypeptide(L)' 'MNEEFILNMLTLHGINYNKYGNEQDKQAFTNWMNKLQHHKNFSNLEEACNYFIAWGERDEKLSA' A
#
# COMPACT_ATOMS: atom_id res chain seq x y z
N MET A 1 6.92 6.95 9.78
CA MET A 1 5.74 7.08 8.88
C MET A 1 4.65 6.23 9.49
N ASN A 2 3.45 6.77 9.78
CA ASN A 2 2.37 6.01 10.42
C ASN A 2 1.72 5.03 9.42
N GLU A 3 1.29 3.86 9.87
CA GLU A 3 0.62 2.82 9.07
C GLU A 3 -0.70 3.30 8.46
N GLU A 4 -1.45 4.13 9.18
CA GLU A 4 -2.67 4.76 8.66
C GLU A 4 -2.38 5.66 7.45
N PHE A 5 -1.34 6.51 7.54
CA PHE A 5 -0.89 7.32 6.41
C PHE A 5 -0.46 6.45 5.22
N ILE A 6 0.18 5.31 5.51
CA ILE A 6 0.63 4.36 4.50
C ILE A 6 -0.56 3.75 3.76
N LEU A 7 -1.59 3.33 4.47
CA LEU A 7 -2.78 2.77 3.84
C LEU A 7 -3.58 3.80 3.06
N ASN A 8 -3.68 5.03 3.56
CA ASN A 8 -4.31 6.11 2.81
C ASN A 8 -3.59 6.37 1.47
N MET A 9 -2.25 6.36 1.48
CA MET A 9 -1.46 6.50 0.26
C MET A 9 -1.65 5.32 -0.71
N LEU A 10 -1.59 4.07 -0.21
CA LEU A 10 -1.79 2.88 -1.04
C LEU A 10 -3.20 2.85 -1.66
N THR A 11 -4.21 3.22 -0.88
CA THR A 11 -5.60 3.32 -1.33
C THR A 11 -5.76 4.37 -2.43
N LEU A 12 -5.17 5.56 -2.24
CA LEU A 12 -5.20 6.63 -3.24
C LEU A 12 -4.55 6.20 -4.55
N HIS A 13 -3.39 5.53 -4.49
CA HIS A 13 -2.74 4.98 -5.67
C HIS A 13 -3.61 3.94 -6.38
N GLY A 14 -4.26 3.05 -5.63
CA GLY A 14 -5.20 2.07 -6.19
C GLY A 14 -6.40 2.71 -6.88
N ILE A 15 -7.00 3.73 -6.27
CA ILE A 15 -8.12 4.49 -6.85
C ILE A 15 -7.69 5.20 -8.14
N ASN A 16 -6.53 5.87 -8.12
CA ASN A 16 -6.01 6.57 -9.29
C ASN A 16 -5.70 5.62 -10.44
N TYR A 17 -5.02 4.50 -10.15
CA TYR A 17 -4.74 3.48 -11.15
C TYR A 17 -6.02 2.93 -11.78
N ASN A 18 -7.04 2.60 -10.97
CA ASN A 18 -8.32 2.10 -11.48
C ASN A 18 -9.04 3.15 -12.35
N LYS A 19 -9.04 4.41 -11.91
CA LYS A 19 -9.75 5.50 -12.59
C LYS A 19 -9.09 5.95 -13.89
N TYR A 20 -7.75 6.02 -13.92
CA TYR A 20 -7.00 6.61 -15.02
C TYR A 20 -6.26 5.58 -15.87
N GLY A 21 -6.06 4.36 -15.37
CA GLY A 21 -5.44 3.25 -16.08
C GLY A 21 -4.02 3.53 -16.58
N ASN A 22 -3.34 4.55 -16.03
CA ASN A 22 -2.06 5.00 -16.56
C ASN A 22 -0.89 4.23 -15.91
N GLU A 23 0.19 4.06 -16.68
CA GLU A 23 1.39 3.35 -16.22
C GLU A 23 2.15 4.14 -15.14
N GLN A 24 1.95 5.46 -15.05
CA GLN A 24 2.57 6.31 -14.03
C GLN A 24 2.07 5.98 -12.62
N ASP A 25 0.78 5.72 -12.44
CA ASP A 25 0.17 5.38 -11.15
C ASP A 25 0.65 3.99 -10.68
N LYS A 26 0.80 3.05 -11.62
CA LYS A 26 1.37 1.72 -11.35
C LYS A 26 2.85 1.82 -10.94
N GLN A 27 3.63 2.64 -11.62
CA GLN A 27 5.02 2.90 -11.24
C GLN A 27 5.11 3.61 -9.88
N ALA A 28 4.25 4.59 -9.63
CA ALA A 28 4.19 5.30 -8.36
C ALA A 28 3.88 4.35 -7.20
N PHE A 29 2.87 3.48 -7.36
CA PHE A 29 2.55 2.42 -6.39
C PHE A 29 3.74 1.50 -6.14
N THR A 30 4.38 1.00 -7.19
CA THR A 30 5.51 0.07 -7.09
C THR A 30 6.70 0.72 -6.37
N ASN A 31 7.02 1.97 -6.71
CA ASN A 31 8.07 2.74 -6.05
C ASN A 31 7.75 2.96 -4.56
N TRP A 32 6.47 3.16 -4.24
CA TRP A 32 6.03 3.32 -2.86
C TRP A 32 6.17 2.03 -2.06
N MET A 33 5.70 0.91 -2.60
CA MET A 33 5.85 -0.40 -1.96
C MET A 33 7.31 -0.81 -1.76
N ASN A 34 8.21 -0.50 -2.70
CA ASN A 34 9.65 -0.73 -2.52
C ASN A 34 10.22 0.10 -1.36
N LYS A 35 9.82 1.37 -1.21
CA LYS A 35 10.24 2.21 -0.08
C LYS A 35 9.75 1.64 1.24
N LEU A 36 8.51 1.14 1.29
CA LEU A 36 7.95 0.51 2.48
C LEU A 36 8.64 -0.80 2.83
N GLN A 37 8.98 -1.61 1.82
CA GLN A 37 9.76 -2.83 1.97
C GLN A 37 11.05 -2.53 2.75
N HIS A 38 11.83 -1.54 2.29
CA HIS A 38 13.05 -1.14 2.97
C HIS A 38 12.81 -0.48 4.33
N HIS A 39 11.77 0.35 4.47
CA HIS A 39 11.48 1.04 5.73
C HIS A 39 11.13 0.08 6.88
N LYS A 40 10.43 -1.02 6.56
CA LYS A 40 9.97 -2.03 7.52
C LYS A 40 10.84 -3.29 7.55
N ASN A 41 11.91 -3.34 6.74
CA ASN A 41 12.81 -4.49 6.58
C ASN A 41 12.11 -5.78 6.13
N PHE A 42 11.11 -5.67 5.24
CA PHE A 42 10.50 -6.85 4.62
C PHE A 42 11.49 -7.51 3.63
N SER A 43 11.44 -8.84 3.56
CA SER A 43 12.36 -9.64 2.76
C SER A 43 12.13 -9.45 1.27
N ASN A 44 10.87 -9.25 0.88
CA ASN A 44 10.45 -9.03 -0.50
C ASN A 44 9.17 -8.18 -0.57
N LEU A 45 8.78 -7.81 -1.78
CA LEU A 45 7.61 -6.98 -2.05
C LEU A 45 6.30 -7.67 -1.66
N GLU A 46 6.22 -8.99 -1.86
CA GLU A 46 5.04 -9.79 -1.54
C GLU A 46 4.74 -9.76 -0.04
N GLU A 47 5.76 -9.90 0.79
CA GLU A 47 5.65 -9.78 2.25
C GLU A 47 5.14 -8.40 2.67
N ALA A 48 5.66 -7.34 2.05
CA ALA A 48 5.19 -5.97 2.29
C ALA A 48 3.71 -5.82 1.90
N CYS A 49 3.30 -6.32 0.73
CA CYS A 49 1.90 -6.30 0.29
C CYS A 49 0.98 -7.04 1.27
N ASN A 50 1.34 -8.27 1.63
CA ASN A 50 0.56 -9.12 2.53
C ASN A 50 0.37 -8.46 3.90
N TYR A 51 1.42 -7.80 4.43
CA TYR A 51 1.34 -7.07 5.68
C TYR A 51 0.28 -5.95 5.63
N PHE A 52 0.30 -5.09 4.59
CA PHE A 52 -0.62 -3.96 4.52
C PHE A 52 -2.06 -4.36 4.19
N ILE A 53 -2.26 -5.44 3.42
CA ILE A 53 -3.60 -6.04 3.24
C ILE A 53 -4.14 -6.50 4.60
N ALA A 54 -3.37 -7.32 5.33
CA ALA A 54 -3.78 -7.83 6.62
C ALA A 54 -3.94 -6.74 7.70
N TRP A 55 -3.28 -5.59 7.55
CA TRP A 55 -3.50 -4.43 8.41
C TRP A 55 -4.82 -3.75 8.07
N GLY A 56 -5.07 -3.45 6.78
CA GLY A 56 -6.32 -2.84 6.32
C GLY A 56 -7.56 -3.62 6.73
N GLU A 57 -7.50 -4.96 6.65
CA GLU A 57 -8.59 -5.84 7.09
C GLU A 57 -8.84 -5.83 8.62
N ARG A 58 -7.84 -5.46 9.44
CA ARG A 58 -8.03 -5.30 10.89
C ARG A 58 -8.73 -3.99 11.22
N ASP A 59 -8.37 -2.93 10.50
CA ASP A 59 -8.95 -1.59 10.67
C ASP A 59 -10.45 -1.60 10.31
N GLU A 60 -10.82 -2.30 9.24
CA GLU A 60 -12.23 -2.47 8.84
C GLU A 60 -13.05 -3.24 9.90
N LYS A 61 -12.46 -4.26 10.55
CA LYS A 61 -13.13 -5.04 11.62
C LYS A 61 -13.25 -4.30 12.94
N LEU A 62 -12.38 -3.32 13.22
CA LEU A 62 -12.45 -2.48 14.42
C LEU A 62 -13.40 -1.27 14.24
N SER A 63 -13.73 -0.95 12.98
CA SER A 63 -14.58 0.19 12.60
C SER A 63 -16.04 -0.20 12.28
N ALA A 64 -16.37 -1.50 12.38
CA ALA A 64 -17.70 -2.09 12.13
C ALA A 64 -18.39 -2.50 13.43
#